data_AF-A0A0M3ATR9-F1
#
_entry.id   AF-A0A0M3ATR9-F1
#
_cell.length_a   1.000
_cell.length_b   1.000
_cell.length_c   1.000
_cell.angle_alpha   90.00
_cell.angle_beta   90.00
_cell.angle_gamma   90.00
#
_symmetry.space_group_name_H-M   'P 1'
#
loop_
_entity.id
_entity.type
_entity.pdbx_description
1 polymer ?
#
loop_
_entity_poly.entity_id
_entity_poly.type
_entity_poly.pdbx_seq_one_letter_code
_entity_poly.pdbx_strand_id
1 'polypeptide(L)'
;MAQLRRIAEDGLIEEFEIFETGKKLLARSDISDFATITQAVKSLTAYGVNKSEGELIDEVFPKNDPELRLANLLTYLDHTTNGAVPTLRDPDGSYGLDCLIRACGGGSFINSHLNGTKRALLCGQLVVMIDTGLNVQPATDLAAEPFDGEFRRGSVNLLVNQVTKTRPEAKTVFSVVPAEGAEALLNVPGFKLSTKSAITMWQEMSLRMRCRARSQSDDAHRYLWICGKGSGHCGVIQTFAGTVAKSQINLFRDELADDPILGGIEFTRQNIRPTYLAIRNSKHLDSQVVVSIANHNSAATTFGSYLSSAEYRQALASLIRNFQNQLEAAILVTDISRVVQLGVDAETIVGRAEEAIQNGLDEILFDASAAKTSAIAATPEVELVPDSLESFLTFEPTHEDLVALILVKKGLEADEERFLVANPDRWKNKWMPGLALVTATAARLEQSKYKVALKRALTSAEQGISSGKLRIFVPW
;
A
#
# COMPACT_ATOMS: atom_id res chain seq x y z
N MET A 1 0.91 -5.10 8.05
CA MET A 1 2.00 -4.39 7.32
C MET A 1 3.34 -4.46 8.03
N ALA A 2 3.47 -4.01 9.28
CA ALA A 2 4.75 -4.08 10.00
C ALA A 2 5.31 -5.51 10.12
N GLN A 3 4.47 -6.50 10.47
CA GLN A 3 4.89 -7.91 10.52
C GLN A 3 5.36 -8.42 9.15
N LEU A 4 4.58 -8.18 8.09
CA LEU A 4 4.94 -8.56 6.73
C LEU A 4 6.29 -7.96 6.30
N ARG A 5 6.56 -6.71 6.68
CA ARG A 5 7.84 -6.03 6.42
C ARG A 5 9.01 -6.64 7.18
N ARG A 6 8.80 -7.09 8.43
CA ARG A 6 9.83 -7.80 9.22
C ARG A 6 10.18 -9.15 8.59
N ILE A 7 9.17 -9.94 8.23
CA ILE A 7 9.42 -11.26 7.65
C ILE A 7 10.06 -11.14 6.26
N ALA A 8 9.62 -10.18 5.44
CA ALA A 8 10.27 -9.91 4.16
C ALA A 8 11.73 -9.44 4.34
N GLU A 9 12.01 -8.64 5.36
CA GLU A 9 13.37 -8.22 5.70
C GLU A 9 14.24 -9.39 6.18
N ASP A 10 13.75 -10.19 7.13
CA ASP A 10 14.46 -11.34 7.66
C ASP A 10 14.75 -12.37 6.55
N GLY A 11 13.78 -12.64 5.68
CA GLY A 11 13.97 -13.53 4.53
C GLY A 11 14.95 -12.99 3.50
N LEU A 12 15.06 -11.67 3.31
CA LEU A 12 16.10 -11.08 2.46
C LEU A 12 17.49 -11.21 3.10
N ILE A 13 17.60 -10.95 4.41
CA ILE A 13 18.86 -11.07 5.16
C ILE A 13 19.37 -12.51 5.11
N GLU A 14 18.51 -13.49 5.40
CA GLU A 14 18.84 -14.92 5.37
C GLU A 14 19.42 -15.34 4.02
N GLU A 15 18.75 -14.98 2.92
CA GLU A 15 19.22 -15.27 1.57
C GLU A 15 20.54 -14.55 1.23
N PHE A 16 20.69 -13.31 1.71
CA PHE A 16 21.93 -12.54 1.53
C PHE A 16 23.10 -13.15 2.31
N GLU A 17 22.88 -13.69 3.50
CA GLU A 17 23.91 -14.39 4.29
C GLU A 17 24.40 -15.67 3.59
N ILE A 18 23.50 -16.41 2.93
CA ILE A 18 23.87 -17.58 2.10
C ILE A 18 24.73 -17.12 0.91
N PHE A 19 24.34 -16.04 0.25
CA PHE A 19 25.12 -15.44 -0.83
C PHE A 19 26.51 -14.96 -0.38
N GLU A 20 26.60 -14.29 0.78
CA GLU A 20 27.87 -13.87 1.39
C GLU A 20 28.77 -15.06 1.72
N THR A 21 28.18 -16.19 2.14
CA THR A 21 28.93 -17.43 2.35
C THR A 21 29.53 -17.92 1.05
N GLY A 22 28.79 -17.87 -0.06
CA GLY A 22 29.32 -18.16 -1.39
C GLY A 22 30.46 -17.23 -1.82
N LYS A 23 30.37 -15.93 -1.54
CA LYS A 23 31.48 -14.98 -1.76
C LYS A 23 32.73 -15.34 -0.97
N LYS A 24 32.57 -15.71 0.31
CA LYS A 24 33.70 -16.14 1.15
C LYS A 24 34.34 -17.40 0.61
N LEU A 25 33.54 -18.36 0.14
CA LEU A 25 34.03 -19.59 -0.48
C LEU A 25 34.83 -19.31 -1.75
N LEU A 26 34.38 -18.38 -2.60
CA LEU A 26 35.12 -17.96 -3.81
C LEU A 26 36.43 -17.23 -3.51
N ALA A 27 36.56 -16.62 -2.34
CA ALA A 27 37.75 -15.88 -1.92
C ALA A 27 38.76 -16.72 -1.14
N ARG A 28 38.51 -18.02 -0.96
CA ARG A 28 39.40 -18.93 -0.24
C ARG A 28 40.76 -19.08 -0.94
N SER A 29 41.83 -19.21 -0.17
CA SER A 29 43.19 -19.33 -0.69
C SER A 29 43.59 -20.75 -1.09
N ASP A 30 42.83 -21.76 -0.66
CA ASP A 30 43.08 -23.19 -0.90
C ASP A 30 42.28 -23.75 -2.09
N ILE A 31 41.55 -22.89 -2.81
CA ILE A 31 40.87 -23.25 -4.06
C ILE A 31 41.93 -23.68 -5.08
N SER A 32 41.68 -24.81 -5.75
CA SER A 32 42.54 -25.27 -6.84
C SER A 32 42.55 -24.26 -7.99
N ASP A 33 43.62 -24.18 -8.78
CA ASP A 33 43.62 -23.25 -9.91
C ASP A 33 42.55 -23.63 -10.95
N PHE A 34 42.07 -22.63 -11.69
CA PHE A 34 40.94 -22.81 -12.60
C PHE A 34 41.20 -23.84 -13.72
N ALA A 35 42.45 -24.00 -14.17
CA ALA A 35 42.79 -24.98 -15.20
C ALA A 35 42.65 -26.41 -14.65
N THR A 36 43.17 -26.64 -13.44
CA THR A 36 43.02 -27.90 -12.71
C THR A 36 41.57 -28.25 -12.43
N ILE A 37 40.76 -27.27 -11.98
CA ILE A 37 39.32 -27.46 -11.78
C ILE A 37 38.63 -27.85 -13.09
N THR A 38 38.93 -27.15 -14.18
CA THR A 38 38.34 -27.42 -15.50
C THR A 38 38.70 -28.82 -15.99
N GLN A 39 39.94 -29.27 -15.76
CA GLN A 39 40.37 -30.62 -16.12
C GLN A 39 39.62 -31.68 -15.31
N ALA A 40 39.50 -31.50 -13.99
CA ALA A 40 38.74 -32.41 -13.14
C ALA A 40 37.26 -32.52 -13.56
N VAL A 41 36.62 -31.39 -13.91
CA VAL A 41 35.23 -31.41 -14.42
C VAL A 41 35.13 -32.13 -15.76
N LYS A 42 36.09 -31.97 -16.68
CA LYS A 42 36.13 -32.72 -17.94
C LYS A 42 36.32 -34.22 -17.70
N SER A 43 37.12 -34.62 -16.72
CA SER A 43 37.29 -36.03 -16.37
C SER A 43 36.03 -36.65 -15.77
N LEU A 44 35.16 -35.87 -15.12
CA LEU A 44 33.82 -36.33 -14.68
C LEU A 44 32.89 -36.69 -15.87
N THR A 45 33.15 -36.16 -17.07
CA THR A 45 32.30 -36.38 -18.26
C THR A 45 32.79 -37.50 -19.17
N ALA A 46 34.04 -37.94 -19.02
CA ALA A 46 34.63 -38.99 -19.83
C ALA A 46 34.17 -40.39 -19.35
N TYR A 47 33.66 -41.21 -20.29
CA TYR A 47 33.40 -42.62 -20.03
C TYR A 47 34.73 -43.39 -19.92
N GLY A 48 35.05 -43.87 -18.72
CA GLY A 48 36.25 -44.67 -18.45
C GLY A 48 37.32 -43.87 -17.70
N VAL A 49 37.07 -43.61 -16.41
CA VAL A 49 38.02 -42.91 -15.54
C VAL A 49 39.26 -43.78 -15.35
N ASN A 50 40.40 -43.36 -15.89
CA ASN A 50 41.69 -43.99 -15.56
C ASN A 50 42.13 -43.57 -14.15
N LYS A 51 42.99 -44.37 -13.49
CA LYS A 51 43.37 -44.17 -12.08
C LYS A 51 43.83 -42.73 -11.75
N SER A 52 44.60 -42.11 -12.65
CA SER A 52 45.09 -40.73 -12.49
C SER A 52 43.98 -39.66 -12.57
N GLU A 53 42.92 -39.90 -13.32
CA GLU A 53 41.78 -38.98 -13.41
C GLU A 53 40.89 -39.07 -12.16
N GLY A 54 40.77 -40.27 -11.58
CA GLY A 54 40.11 -40.46 -10.29
C GLY A 54 40.83 -39.74 -9.15
N GLU A 55 42.16 -39.84 -9.11
CA GLU A 55 42.99 -39.13 -8.13
C GLU A 55 42.83 -37.60 -8.25
N LEU A 56 42.81 -37.06 -9.47
CA LEU A 56 42.56 -35.63 -9.72
C LEU A 56 41.16 -35.19 -9.25
N ILE A 57 40.13 -35.99 -9.51
CA ILE A 57 38.77 -35.69 -9.06
C ILE A 57 38.70 -35.69 -7.54
N ASP A 58 39.32 -36.66 -6.86
CA ASP A 58 39.32 -36.73 -5.40
C ASP A 58 40.16 -35.61 -4.75
N GLU A 59 41.18 -35.10 -5.44
CA GLU A 59 41.97 -33.93 -5.00
C GLU A 59 41.18 -32.62 -5.13
N VAL A 60 40.52 -32.40 -6.27
CA VAL A 60 39.79 -31.15 -6.56
C VAL A 60 38.39 -31.14 -5.94
N PHE A 61 37.72 -32.28 -5.88
CA PHE A 61 36.37 -32.43 -5.34
C PHE A 61 36.33 -33.44 -4.18
N PRO A 62 37.13 -33.20 -3.12
CA PRO A 62 37.30 -34.14 -2.02
C PRO A 62 35.98 -34.45 -1.32
N LYS A 63 35.73 -35.73 -1.04
CA LYS A 63 34.53 -36.15 -0.30
C LYS A 63 34.61 -35.83 1.19
N ASN A 64 35.83 -35.77 1.73
CA ASN A 64 36.13 -35.47 3.12
C ASN A 64 36.23 -33.96 3.43
N ASP A 65 36.32 -33.11 2.41
CA ASP A 65 36.25 -31.65 2.55
C ASP A 65 35.11 -31.08 1.69
N PRO A 66 33.86 -31.09 2.21
CA PRO A 66 32.70 -30.65 1.46
C PRO A 66 32.73 -29.16 1.15
N GLU A 67 33.42 -28.34 1.94
CA GLU A 67 33.51 -26.89 1.70
C GLU A 67 34.49 -26.58 0.57
N LEU A 68 35.68 -27.21 0.53
CA LEU A 68 36.62 -27.05 -0.58
C LEU A 68 35.99 -27.55 -1.89
N ARG A 69 35.32 -28.70 -1.83
CA ARG A 69 34.57 -29.23 -2.98
C ARG A 69 33.52 -28.24 -3.48
N LEU A 70 32.76 -27.61 -2.58
CA LEU A 70 31.79 -26.59 -2.93
C LEU A 70 32.48 -25.36 -3.52
N ALA A 71 33.54 -24.85 -2.88
CA ALA A 71 34.30 -23.69 -3.36
C ALA A 71 34.82 -23.89 -4.80
N ASN A 72 35.46 -25.05 -5.07
CA ASN A 72 35.95 -25.38 -6.41
C ASN A 72 34.80 -25.48 -7.44
N LEU A 73 33.64 -26.02 -7.07
CA LEU A 73 32.46 -26.05 -7.94
C LEU A 73 31.91 -24.64 -8.21
N LEU A 74 31.82 -23.79 -7.19
CA LEU A 74 31.39 -22.40 -7.34
C LEU A 74 32.33 -21.63 -8.26
N THR A 75 33.65 -21.78 -8.08
CA THR A 75 34.69 -21.18 -8.93
C THR A 75 34.54 -21.62 -10.38
N TYR A 76 34.32 -22.92 -10.63
CA TYR A 76 34.08 -23.42 -11.98
C TYR A 76 32.89 -22.71 -12.63
N LEU A 77 31.73 -22.71 -11.97
CA LEU A 77 30.50 -22.12 -12.50
C LEU A 77 30.59 -20.59 -12.65
N ASP A 78 31.27 -19.90 -11.75
CA ASP A 78 31.48 -18.45 -11.86
C ASP A 78 32.24 -18.11 -13.15
N HIS A 79 33.33 -18.82 -13.41
CA HIS A 79 34.18 -18.59 -14.58
C HIS A 79 33.59 -19.09 -15.90
N THR A 80 32.90 -20.24 -15.91
CA THR A 80 32.42 -20.85 -17.18
C THR A 80 31.05 -20.35 -17.59
N THR A 81 30.14 -20.12 -16.64
CA THR A 81 28.72 -19.85 -16.93
C THR A 81 28.22 -18.56 -16.30
N ASN A 82 29.11 -17.70 -15.79
CA ASN A 82 28.75 -16.50 -15.02
C ASN A 82 27.75 -16.83 -13.90
N GLY A 83 28.03 -17.93 -13.19
CA GLY A 83 27.23 -18.44 -12.09
C GLY A 83 25.88 -19.06 -12.46
N ALA A 84 25.61 -19.35 -13.74
CA ALA A 84 24.46 -20.17 -14.10
C ALA A 84 24.71 -21.64 -13.68
N VAL A 85 23.72 -22.32 -13.11
CA VAL A 85 23.87 -23.71 -12.69
C VAL A 85 23.28 -24.65 -13.74
N PRO A 86 24.09 -25.24 -14.64
CA PRO A 86 23.59 -26.01 -15.78
C PRO A 86 22.91 -27.30 -15.32
N THR A 87 21.97 -27.75 -16.15
CA THR A 87 21.27 -29.03 -16.04
C THR A 87 21.74 -29.98 -17.14
N LEU A 88 21.40 -31.28 -17.03
CA LEU A 88 21.66 -32.28 -18.07
C LEU A 88 21.19 -31.91 -19.49
N ARG A 89 20.25 -30.96 -19.61
CA ARG A 89 19.67 -30.54 -20.90
C ARG A 89 20.38 -29.35 -21.52
N ASP A 90 21.28 -28.70 -20.77
CA ASP A 90 22.00 -27.53 -21.22
C ASP A 90 23.25 -27.94 -22.02
N PRO A 91 23.72 -27.12 -22.98
CA PRO A 91 24.92 -27.42 -23.77
C PRO A 91 26.18 -27.64 -22.93
N ASP A 92 26.27 -26.91 -21.80
CA ASP A 92 27.37 -27.01 -20.83
C ASP A 92 27.10 -28.06 -19.73
N GLY A 93 25.96 -28.76 -19.84
CA GLY A 93 25.55 -29.81 -18.93
C GLY A 93 26.22 -31.15 -19.23
N SER A 94 26.54 -31.90 -18.18
CA SER A 94 26.99 -33.28 -18.31
C SER A 94 26.50 -34.12 -17.14
N TYR A 95 26.44 -35.44 -17.32
CA TYR A 95 26.01 -36.33 -16.25
C TYR A 95 26.91 -36.27 -15.02
N GLY A 96 28.23 -36.21 -15.22
CA GLY A 96 29.20 -36.06 -14.14
C GLY A 96 29.02 -34.75 -13.36
N LEU A 97 28.88 -33.63 -14.08
CA LEU A 97 28.65 -32.32 -13.44
C LEU A 97 27.31 -32.26 -12.70
N ASP A 98 26.24 -32.83 -13.26
CA ASP A 98 24.93 -32.89 -12.60
C ASP A 98 24.99 -33.74 -11.32
N CYS A 99 25.72 -34.86 -11.33
CA CYS A 99 25.96 -35.67 -10.13
C CYS A 99 26.74 -34.88 -9.07
N LEU A 100 27.77 -34.13 -9.46
CA LEU A 100 28.54 -33.28 -8.55
C LEU A 100 27.68 -32.18 -7.94
N ILE A 101 26.87 -31.49 -8.75
CA ILE A 101 25.92 -30.46 -8.29
C ILE A 101 24.96 -31.05 -7.24
N ARG A 102 24.40 -32.24 -7.49
CA ARG A 102 23.52 -32.93 -6.52
C ARG A 102 24.27 -33.32 -5.25
N ALA A 103 25.51 -33.80 -5.36
CA ALA A 103 26.34 -34.16 -4.21
C ALA A 103 26.70 -32.97 -3.33
N CYS A 104 26.72 -31.76 -3.89
CA CYS A 104 26.94 -30.49 -3.19
C CYS A 104 25.65 -29.80 -2.72
N GLY A 105 24.49 -30.49 -2.73
CA GLY A 105 23.22 -29.94 -2.23
C GLY A 105 22.19 -29.59 -3.30
N GLY A 106 22.53 -29.74 -4.58
CA GLY A 106 21.63 -29.55 -5.71
C GLY A 106 21.58 -28.12 -6.25
N GLY A 107 20.96 -27.95 -7.42
CA GLY A 107 21.08 -26.72 -8.21
C GLY A 107 20.54 -25.46 -7.53
N SER A 108 19.45 -25.57 -6.75
CA SER A 108 18.90 -24.42 -6.00
C SER A 108 19.86 -23.94 -4.91
N PHE A 109 20.49 -24.87 -4.19
CA PHE A 109 21.47 -24.59 -3.15
C PHE A 109 22.74 -23.97 -3.73
N ILE A 110 23.25 -24.51 -4.83
CA ILE A 110 24.41 -23.91 -5.53
C ILE A 110 24.06 -22.51 -6.03
N ASN A 111 22.87 -22.33 -6.60
CA ASN A 111 22.46 -21.03 -7.13
C ASN A 111 22.37 -19.96 -6.03
N SER A 112 21.89 -20.26 -4.82
CA SER A 112 21.79 -19.27 -3.73
C SER A 112 23.16 -18.77 -3.25
N HIS A 113 24.22 -19.54 -3.44
CA HIS A 113 25.60 -19.11 -3.14
C HIS A 113 26.21 -18.22 -4.23
N LEU A 114 25.68 -18.24 -5.46
CA LEU A 114 26.21 -17.48 -6.59
C LEU A 114 25.34 -16.29 -7.00
N ASN A 115 24.03 -16.38 -6.82
CA ASN A 115 23.03 -15.43 -7.31
C ASN A 115 21.88 -15.27 -6.31
N GLY A 116 21.14 -14.17 -6.45
CA GLY A 116 19.86 -13.98 -5.76
C GLY A 116 18.80 -15.00 -6.16
N THR A 117 18.10 -15.54 -5.17
CA THR A 117 16.97 -16.47 -5.38
C THR A 117 15.67 -15.70 -5.68
N LYS A 118 14.64 -16.43 -6.14
CA LYS A 118 13.30 -15.83 -6.33
C LYS A 118 12.64 -15.43 -5.01
N ARG A 119 13.00 -16.09 -3.90
CA ARG A 119 12.59 -15.71 -2.54
C ARG A 119 13.22 -14.39 -2.15
N ALA A 120 14.55 -14.26 -2.26
CA ALA A 120 15.26 -12.99 -2.04
C ALA A 120 14.67 -11.84 -2.87
N LEU A 121 14.38 -12.10 -4.15
CA LEU A 121 13.74 -11.14 -5.05
C LEU A 121 12.38 -10.68 -4.51
N LEU A 122 11.49 -11.62 -4.17
CA LEU A 122 10.17 -11.31 -3.65
C LEU A 122 10.28 -10.51 -2.34
N CYS A 123 11.10 -10.96 -1.41
CA CYS A 123 11.37 -10.29 -0.14
C CYS A 123 11.86 -8.85 -0.33
N GLY A 124 12.85 -8.63 -1.18
CA GLY A 124 13.34 -7.30 -1.53
C GLY A 124 12.27 -6.42 -2.18
N GLN A 125 11.47 -6.96 -3.10
CA GLN A 125 10.36 -6.22 -3.70
C GLN A 125 9.28 -5.86 -2.67
N LEU A 126 8.93 -6.76 -1.75
CA LEU A 126 7.96 -6.51 -0.68
C LEU A 126 8.44 -5.39 0.25
N VAL A 127 9.72 -5.41 0.65
CA VAL A 127 10.33 -4.31 1.44
C VAL A 127 10.12 -2.97 0.74
N VAL A 128 10.48 -2.88 -0.54
CA VAL A 128 10.34 -1.63 -1.31
C VAL A 128 8.88 -1.21 -1.43
N MET A 129 7.97 -2.13 -1.75
CA MET A 129 6.55 -1.83 -1.90
C MET A 129 5.91 -1.36 -0.58
N ILE A 130 6.30 -1.95 0.54
CA ILE A 130 5.76 -1.58 1.87
C ILE A 130 6.30 -0.22 2.31
N ASP A 131 7.58 0.07 2.09
CA ASP A 131 8.20 1.32 2.54
C ASP A 131 7.75 2.52 1.68
N THR A 132 7.58 2.32 0.37
CA THR A 132 7.28 3.38 -0.60
C THR A 132 5.79 3.53 -0.92
N GLY A 133 4.99 2.49 -0.69
CA GLY A 133 3.60 2.45 -1.14
C GLY A 133 3.44 2.39 -2.66
N LEU A 134 4.48 2.07 -3.43
CA LEU A 134 4.41 1.94 -4.88
C LEU A 134 3.38 0.91 -5.32
N ASN A 135 2.70 1.19 -6.44
CA ASN A 135 1.84 0.20 -7.08
C ASN A 135 2.71 -0.93 -7.68
N VAL A 136 2.13 -2.11 -7.90
CA VAL A 136 2.82 -3.32 -8.36
C VAL A 136 3.64 -3.06 -9.64
N GLN A 137 3.05 -2.36 -10.61
CA GLN A 137 3.72 -2.13 -11.90
C GLN A 137 4.94 -1.20 -11.77
N PRO A 138 4.84 0.04 -11.24
CA PRO A 138 6.02 0.86 -10.94
C PRO A 138 7.05 0.18 -10.04
N ALA A 139 6.62 -0.58 -9.03
CA ALA A 139 7.55 -1.32 -8.18
C ALA A 139 8.29 -2.42 -8.95
N THR A 140 7.65 -3.07 -9.93
CA THR A 140 8.27 -4.08 -10.81
C THR A 140 9.17 -3.42 -11.85
N ASP A 141 8.84 -2.22 -12.29
CA ASP A 141 9.52 -1.49 -13.35
C ASP A 141 10.73 -0.66 -12.88
N LEU A 142 11.13 -0.76 -11.60
CA LEU A 142 12.31 -0.07 -11.09
C LEU A 142 13.54 -0.32 -11.98
N ALA A 143 14.30 0.75 -12.25
CA ALA A 143 15.50 0.70 -13.07
C ALA A 143 16.62 -0.09 -12.39
N ALA A 144 17.53 -0.67 -13.17
CA ALA A 144 18.66 -1.46 -12.66
C ALA A 144 19.57 -0.64 -11.71
N GLU A 145 19.70 0.66 -11.99
CA GLU A 145 20.24 1.69 -11.10
C GLU A 145 19.10 2.62 -10.70
N PRO A 146 18.34 2.30 -9.63
CA PRO A 146 17.08 2.96 -9.35
C PRO A 146 17.23 4.26 -8.57
N PHE A 147 18.45 4.71 -8.26
CA PHE A 147 18.67 5.92 -7.47
C PHE A 147 19.03 7.09 -8.38
N ASP A 148 18.33 8.22 -8.24
CA ASP A 148 18.59 9.44 -9.01
C ASP A 148 19.82 10.24 -8.53
N GLY A 149 20.38 9.86 -7.37
CA GLY A 149 21.54 10.49 -6.76
C GLY A 149 21.24 11.77 -5.97
N GLU A 150 19.99 12.27 -6.01
CA GLU A 150 19.57 13.44 -5.25
C GLU A 150 19.08 13.04 -3.86
N PHE A 151 19.96 13.15 -2.87
CA PHE A 151 19.60 12.91 -1.47
C PHE A 151 18.72 14.03 -0.93
N ARG A 152 17.48 13.69 -0.58
CA ARG A 152 16.59 14.54 0.23
C ARG A 152 16.66 14.06 1.68
N ARG A 153 16.31 14.89 2.65
CA ARG A 153 16.51 14.64 4.10
C ARG A 153 16.14 13.20 4.54
N GLY A 154 17.10 12.28 4.54
CA GLY A 154 16.89 10.89 4.94
C GLY A 154 16.30 9.95 3.85
N SER A 155 16.21 10.38 2.59
CA SER A 155 15.64 9.61 1.48
C SER A 155 16.32 9.88 0.12
N VAL A 156 16.05 9.05 -0.89
CA VAL A 156 16.50 9.22 -2.28
C VAL A 156 15.36 8.84 -3.24
N ASN A 157 15.17 9.57 -4.34
CA ASN A 157 14.07 9.23 -5.25
C ASN A 157 14.39 7.94 -6.02
N LEU A 158 13.32 7.21 -6.35
CA LEU A 158 13.40 6.01 -7.14
C LEU A 158 13.11 6.27 -8.62
N LEU A 159 13.88 5.63 -9.49
CA LEU A 159 13.74 5.67 -10.94
C LEU A 159 13.07 4.38 -11.46
N VAL A 160 12.15 4.54 -12.40
CA VAL A 160 11.44 3.45 -13.08
C VAL A 160 11.65 3.50 -14.58
N ASN A 161 11.66 2.33 -15.21
CA ASN A 161 11.63 2.17 -16.66
C ASN A 161 10.20 2.39 -17.15
N GLN A 162 10.03 3.41 -17.98
CA GLN A 162 8.79 3.66 -18.70
C GLN A 162 8.93 3.21 -20.16
N VAL A 163 7.94 2.46 -20.62
CA VAL A 163 7.88 1.93 -21.97
C VAL A 163 6.76 2.67 -22.73
N THR A 164 7.14 3.64 -23.56
CA THR A 164 6.17 4.39 -24.36
C THR A 164 6.07 3.80 -25.75
N LYS A 165 4.85 3.41 -26.16
CA LYS A 165 4.54 2.98 -27.53
C LYS A 165 4.06 4.19 -28.34
N THR A 166 4.96 4.81 -29.11
CA THR A 166 4.57 5.82 -30.09
C THR A 166 4.05 5.15 -31.37
N ARG A 167 2.98 5.68 -31.96
CA ARG A 167 2.53 5.38 -33.34
C ARG A 167 2.71 6.67 -34.17
N PRO A 168 3.18 6.64 -35.44
CA PRO A 168 3.03 5.58 -36.45
C PRO A 168 4.33 4.96 -37.00
N GLU A 169 5.41 4.91 -36.21
CA GLU A 169 6.56 4.03 -36.46
C GLU A 169 6.92 3.35 -35.15
N ALA A 170 6.74 2.04 -35.07
CA ALA A 170 6.68 1.23 -33.85
C ALA A 170 8.04 1.06 -33.12
N LYS A 171 8.74 2.15 -32.84
CA LYS A 171 9.90 2.15 -31.94
C LYS A 171 9.39 2.33 -30.52
N THR A 172 9.51 1.27 -29.74
CA THR A 172 9.35 1.34 -28.29
C THR A 172 10.42 2.27 -27.73
N VAL A 173 10.02 3.37 -27.12
CA VAL A 173 10.95 4.28 -26.46
C VAL A 173 11.02 3.87 -25.00
N PHE A 174 12.20 3.45 -24.57
CA PHE A 174 12.53 3.22 -23.18
C PHE A 174 13.07 4.51 -22.58
N SER A 175 12.39 5.04 -21.57
CA SER A 175 12.86 6.18 -20.79
C SER A 175 12.95 5.79 -19.32
N VAL A 176 13.94 6.31 -18.62
CA VAL A 176 14.03 6.20 -17.16
C VAL A 176 13.45 7.50 -16.59
N VAL A 177 12.47 7.39 -15.70
CA VAL A 177 11.78 8.54 -15.11
C VAL A 177 11.67 8.39 -13.60
N PRO A 178 11.62 9.50 -12.83
CA PRO A 178 11.29 9.43 -11.41
C PRO A 178 9.92 8.78 -11.20
N ALA A 179 9.84 7.85 -10.26
CA ALA A 179 8.57 7.34 -9.79
C ALA A 179 7.90 8.38 -8.88
N GLU A 180 6.75 8.91 -9.30
CA GLU A 180 6.02 9.94 -8.58
C GLU A 180 5.77 9.55 -7.11
N GLY A 181 6.27 10.36 -6.18
CA GLY A 181 6.10 10.19 -4.73
C GLY A 181 6.82 8.97 -4.14
N ALA A 182 7.74 8.33 -4.88
CA ALA A 182 8.46 7.16 -4.42
C ALA A 182 9.89 7.51 -4.00
N GLU A 183 10.11 7.52 -2.69
CA GLU A 183 11.41 7.76 -2.10
C GLU A 183 11.87 6.52 -1.32
N ALA A 184 13.08 6.02 -1.62
CA ALA A 184 13.71 5.01 -0.79
C ALA A 184 14.25 5.65 0.48
N LEU A 185 13.82 5.12 1.62
CA LEU A 185 14.23 5.60 2.94
C LEU A 185 15.65 5.12 3.26
N LEU A 186 16.47 6.02 3.80
CA LEU A 186 17.84 5.73 4.27
C LEU A 186 17.86 5.17 5.69
N ASN A 187 16.79 5.41 6.46
CA ASN A 187 16.56 4.84 7.78
C ASN A 187 15.06 4.58 7.97
N VAL A 188 14.70 3.41 8.49
CA VAL A 188 13.31 3.03 8.79
C VAL A 188 13.25 2.61 10.25
N PRO A 189 12.76 3.46 11.16
CA PRO A 189 12.73 3.15 12.59
C PRO A 189 12.01 1.83 12.89
N GLY A 190 12.65 0.95 13.68
CA GLY A 190 12.09 -0.33 14.09
C GLY A 190 12.32 -1.49 13.12
N PHE A 191 13.16 -1.30 12.09
CA PHE A 191 13.55 -2.32 11.11
C PHE A 191 15.08 -2.39 10.97
N LYS A 192 15.60 -3.56 10.55
CA LYS A 192 17.04 -3.83 10.43
C LYS A 192 17.65 -3.25 9.15
N LEU A 193 16.87 -3.17 8.07
CA LEU A 193 17.26 -2.72 6.75
C LEU A 193 16.50 -1.47 6.35
N SER A 194 17.24 -0.52 5.79
CA SER A 194 16.67 0.58 5.03
C SER A 194 16.17 0.09 3.66
N THR A 195 15.26 0.84 3.03
CA THR A 195 14.80 0.55 1.66
C THR A 195 15.97 0.55 0.67
N LYS A 196 16.91 1.50 0.84
CA LYS A 196 18.14 1.56 0.04
C LYS A 196 19.00 0.31 0.23
N SER A 197 19.21 -0.13 1.47
CA SER A 197 20.01 -1.32 1.77
C SER A 197 19.42 -2.58 1.13
N ALA A 198 18.10 -2.76 1.17
CA ALA A 198 17.44 -3.89 0.53
C ALA A 198 17.63 -3.91 -1.00
N ILE A 199 17.54 -2.75 -1.64
CA ILE A 199 17.81 -2.60 -3.08
C ILE A 199 19.28 -2.92 -3.38
N THR A 200 20.22 -2.40 -2.60
CA THR A 200 21.66 -2.62 -2.80
C THR A 200 22.04 -4.09 -2.62
N MET A 201 21.51 -4.77 -1.60
CA MET A 201 21.70 -6.22 -1.41
C MET A 201 21.23 -7.00 -2.64
N TRP A 202 20.07 -6.66 -3.20
CA TRP A 202 19.58 -7.29 -4.41
C TRP A 202 20.42 -6.96 -5.65
N GLN A 203 20.88 -5.71 -5.82
CA GLN A 203 21.79 -5.35 -6.92
C GLN A 203 23.06 -6.21 -6.88
N GLU A 204 23.62 -6.45 -5.70
CA GLU A 204 24.80 -7.29 -5.51
C GLU A 204 24.52 -8.76 -5.87
N MET A 205 23.48 -9.35 -5.27
CA MET A 205 23.07 -10.72 -5.55
C MET A 205 22.69 -10.97 -7.01
N SER A 206 22.21 -9.94 -7.72
CA SER A 206 21.77 -10.05 -9.11
C SER A 206 22.84 -9.71 -10.15
N LEU A 207 24.06 -9.35 -9.73
CA LEU A 207 25.11 -8.86 -10.63
C LEU A 207 25.42 -9.85 -11.77
N ARG A 208 25.64 -11.12 -11.43
CA ARG A 208 25.91 -12.19 -12.41
C ARG A 208 24.75 -12.44 -13.37
N MET A 209 23.51 -12.46 -12.85
CA MET A 209 22.30 -12.53 -13.66
C MET A 209 22.21 -11.33 -14.63
N ARG A 210 22.60 -10.14 -14.17
CA ARG A 210 22.58 -8.91 -14.98
C ARG A 210 23.63 -8.95 -16.08
N CYS A 211 24.83 -9.48 -15.82
CA CYS A 211 25.84 -9.73 -16.85
C CYS A 211 25.30 -10.66 -17.93
N ARG A 212 24.70 -11.79 -17.54
CA ARG A 212 24.05 -12.73 -18.48
C ARG A 212 22.92 -12.07 -19.26
N ALA A 213 22.13 -11.20 -18.64
CA ALA A 213 21.02 -10.49 -19.30
C ALA A 213 21.51 -9.49 -20.36
N ARG A 214 22.66 -8.83 -20.17
CA ARG A 214 23.25 -7.92 -21.17
C ARG A 214 23.72 -8.64 -22.43
N SER A 215 24.08 -9.91 -22.31
CA SER A 215 24.44 -10.76 -23.45
C SER A 215 23.22 -11.32 -24.20
N GLN A 216 22.00 -11.10 -23.69
CA GLN A 216 20.76 -11.53 -24.33
C GLN A 216 20.17 -10.38 -25.18
N SER A 217 19.44 -10.70 -26.24
CA SER A 217 18.75 -9.71 -27.08
C SER A 217 17.48 -9.10 -26.43
N ASP A 218 17.34 -9.18 -25.11
CA ASP A 218 16.19 -8.71 -24.34
C ASP A 218 16.58 -7.55 -23.39
N ASP A 219 15.62 -6.71 -23.04
CA ASP A 219 15.79 -5.52 -22.22
C ASP A 219 15.74 -5.81 -20.70
N ALA A 220 15.71 -7.09 -20.30
CA ALA A 220 15.64 -7.50 -18.89
C ALA A 220 16.76 -6.87 -18.03
N HIS A 221 17.97 -6.69 -18.59
CA HIS A 221 19.12 -6.08 -17.91
C HIS A 221 18.89 -4.63 -17.44
N ARG A 222 17.86 -3.94 -17.96
CA ARG A 222 17.50 -2.57 -17.58
C ARG A 222 16.69 -2.52 -16.29
N TYR A 223 16.11 -3.63 -15.85
CA TYR A 223 15.24 -3.70 -14.69
C TYR A 223 16.00 -4.15 -13.44
N LEU A 224 15.56 -3.67 -12.28
CA LEU A 224 16.09 -4.08 -10.99
C LEU A 224 15.76 -5.56 -10.73
N TRP A 225 14.49 -5.93 -10.88
CA TRP A 225 13.98 -7.25 -10.48
C TRP A 225 14.06 -8.25 -11.64
N ILE A 226 15.16 -9.00 -11.69
CA ILE A 226 15.44 -10.00 -12.72
C ILE A 226 15.60 -11.40 -12.14
N CYS A 227 15.23 -12.44 -12.87
CA CYS A 227 15.45 -13.82 -12.45
C CYS A 227 15.66 -14.75 -13.65
N GLY A 228 16.35 -15.87 -13.42
CA GLY A 228 16.48 -16.93 -14.42
C GLY A 228 15.21 -17.77 -14.55
N LYS A 229 14.91 -18.19 -15.79
CA LYS A 229 13.92 -19.25 -16.06
C LYS A 229 14.46 -20.63 -15.66
N GLY A 230 13.54 -21.56 -15.41
CA GLY A 230 13.86 -22.96 -15.09
C GLY A 230 14.25 -23.23 -13.64
N SER A 231 14.44 -24.51 -13.33
CA SER A 231 15.00 -25.00 -12.07
C SER A 231 16.52 -24.79 -12.07
N GLY A 232 17.08 -24.13 -11.07
CA GLY A 232 18.52 -23.79 -11.01
C GLY A 232 18.91 -22.45 -11.66
N HIS A 233 17.93 -21.67 -12.16
CA HIS A 233 18.16 -20.32 -12.70
C HIS A 233 19.17 -20.27 -13.88
N CYS A 234 19.29 -21.36 -14.63
CA CYS A 234 20.17 -21.48 -15.80
C CYS A 234 19.57 -20.94 -17.10
N GLY A 235 18.24 -20.80 -17.17
CA GLY A 235 17.58 -20.32 -18.37
C GLY A 235 17.72 -18.81 -18.61
N VAL A 236 17.12 -18.36 -19.71
CA VAL A 236 16.99 -16.94 -20.11
C VAL A 236 16.59 -16.08 -18.90
N ILE A 237 17.27 -14.95 -18.75
CA ILE A 237 17.01 -13.99 -17.68
C ILE A 237 15.80 -13.15 -18.10
N GLN A 238 14.82 -13.04 -17.22
CA GLN A 238 13.58 -12.31 -17.45
C GLN A 238 13.30 -11.36 -16.29
N THR A 239 12.43 -10.38 -16.52
CA THR A 239 11.87 -9.54 -15.46
C THR A 239 10.97 -10.36 -14.53
N PHE A 240 10.76 -9.87 -13.30
CA PHE A 240 9.86 -10.48 -12.33
C PHE A 240 8.37 -10.27 -12.68
N ALA A 241 7.96 -10.90 -13.78
CA ALA A 241 6.63 -10.79 -14.35
C ALA A 241 5.53 -11.38 -13.46
N GLY A 242 4.27 -11.00 -13.74
CA GLY A 242 3.09 -11.34 -12.94
C GLY A 242 2.94 -12.82 -12.61
N THR A 243 3.23 -13.74 -13.54
CA THR A 243 3.10 -15.18 -13.32
C THR A 243 4.14 -15.72 -12.32
N VAL A 244 5.40 -15.33 -12.48
CA VAL A 244 6.49 -15.77 -11.58
C VAL A 244 6.21 -15.24 -10.18
N ALA A 245 5.89 -13.94 -10.09
CA ALA A 245 5.62 -13.32 -8.81
C ALA A 245 4.36 -13.87 -8.11
N LYS A 246 3.33 -14.26 -8.87
CA LYS A 246 2.15 -14.96 -8.33
C LYS A 246 2.51 -16.33 -7.76
N SER A 247 3.39 -17.07 -8.43
CA SER A 247 3.86 -18.35 -7.88
C SER A 247 4.66 -18.14 -6.59
N GLN A 248 5.54 -17.13 -6.54
CA GLN A 248 6.35 -16.87 -5.36
C GLN A 248 5.54 -16.34 -4.18
N ILE A 249 4.53 -15.47 -4.40
CA ILE A 249 3.68 -15.00 -3.30
C ILE A 249 2.87 -16.14 -2.69
N ASN A 250 2.46 -17.14 -3.48
CA ASN A 250 1.78 -18.32 -2.96
C ASN A 250 2.71 -19.17 -2.08
N LEU A 251 3.93 -19.44 -2.54
CA LEU A 251 4.93 -20.16 -1.73
C LEU A 251 5.24 -19.42 -0.43
N PHE A 252 5.40 -18.09 -0.51
CA PHE A 252 5.62 -17.26 0.65
C PHE A 252 4.43 -17.27 1.61
N ARG A 253 3.19 -17.36 1.12
CA ARG A 253 2.01 -17.54 1.97
C ARG A 253 1.99 -18.91 2.65
N ASP A 254 2.39 -19.97 1.95
CA ASP A 254 2.46 -21.32 2.51
C ASP A 254 3.50 -21.37 3.64
N GLU A 255 4.64 -20.68 3.49
CA GLU A 255 5.66 -20.51 4.54
C GLU A 255 5.14 -19.74 5.76
N LEU A 256 4.19 -18.82 5.55
CA LEU A 256 3.59 -17.98 6.58
C LEU A 256 2.34 -18.61 7.22
N ALA A 257 1.95 -19.83 6.84
CA ALA A 257 0.69 -20.43 7.27
C ALA A 257 0.54 -20.48 8.80
N ASP A 258 1.66 -20.71 9.50
CA ASP A 258 1.71 -20.82 10.96
C ASP A 258 2.09 -19.50 11.67
N ASP A 259 2.29 -18.39 10.94
CA ASP A 259 2.59 -17.10 11.57
C ASP A 259 1.38 -16.62 12.39
N PRO A 260 1.54 -16.20 13.66
CA PRO A 260 0.43 -15.87 14.54
C PRO A 260 -0.38 -14.64 14.10
N ILE A 261 0.15 -13.81 13.20
CA ILE A 261 -0.47 -12.56 12.74
C ILE A 261 -0.93 -12.68 11.29
N LEU A 262 -0.13 -13.31 10.43
CA LEU A 262 -0.35 -13.41 8.99
C LEU A 262 -0.92 -14.76 8.56
N GLY A 263 -0.86 -15.78 9.42
CA GLY A 263 -1.42 -17.10 9.18
C GLY A 263 -2.90 -17.01 8.84
N GLY A 264 -3.29 -17.67 7.73
CA GLY A 264 -4.66 -17.65 7.22
C GLY A 264 -5.10 -16.35 6.53
N ILE A 265 -4.27 -15.32 6.48
CA ILE A 265 -4.58 -14.09 5.74
C ILE A 265 -4.29 -14.28 4.25
N GLU A 266 -5.32 -14.14 3.42
CA GLU A 266 -5.14 -14.02 1.98
C GLU A 266 -4.64 -12.62 1.63
N PHE A 267 -3.41 -12.51 1.14
CA PHE A 267 -2.91 -11.26 0.59
C PHE A 267 -2.19 -11.47 -0.73
N THR A 268 -2.24 -10.42 -1.56
CA THR A 268 -1.53 -10.31 -2.82
C THR A 268 -0.68 -9.04 -2.82
N ARG A 269 0.27 -8.94 -3.75
CA ARG A 269 1.07 -7.71 -3.92
C ARG A 269 0.19 -6.49 -4.19
N GLN A 270 -0.98 -6.67 -4.81
CA GLN A 270 -1.95 -5.62 -5.07
C GLN A 270 -2.58 -5.05 -3.80
N ASN A 271 -2.61 -5.79 -2.69
CA ASN A 271 -3.16 -5.32 -1.42
C ASN A 271 -2.20 -4.40 -0.65
N ILE A 272 -0.90 -4.40 -0.97
CA ILE A 272 0.14 -3.67 -0.22
C ILE A 272 -0.08 -2.16 -0.29
N ARG A 273 -0.19 -1.60 -1.49
CA ARG A 273 -0.40 -0.15 -1.68
C ARG A 273 -1.70 0.31 -1.01
N PRO A 274 -2.88 -0.31 -1.24
CA PRO A 274 -4.10 0.01 -0.51
C PRO A 274 -3.93 0.05 1.00
N THR A 275 -3.25 -0.95 1.57
CA THR A 275 -3.03 -1.04 3.02
C THR A 275 -2.07 0.04 3.52
N TYR A 276 -0.99 0.31 2.79
CA TYR A 276 -0.06 1.40 3.09
C TYR A 276 -0.79 2.74 3.17
N LEU A 277 -1.63 3.03 2.18
CA LEU A 277 -2.40 4.25 2.08
C LEU A 277 -3.44 4.35 3.20
N ALA A 278 -4.16 3.27 3.49
CA ALA A 278 -5.11 3.21 4.60
C ALA A 278 -4.43 3.49 5.95
N ILE A 279 -3.25 2.92 6.21
CA ILE A 279 -2.48 3.18 7.43
C ILE A 279 -2.04 4.64 7.51
N ARG A 280 -1.50 5.20 6.41
CA ARG A 280 -1.05 6.59 6.37
C ARG A 280 -2.21 7.57 6.61
N ASN A 281 -3.39 7.25 6.09
CA ASN A 281 -4.60 8.05 6.23
C ASN A 281 -5.36 7.80 7.53
N SER A 282 -5.16 6.66 8.20
CA SER A 282 -5.82 6.39 9.49
C SER A 282 -5.44 7.42 10.56
N LYS A 283 -4.28 8.06 10.40
CA LYS A 283 -3.80 9.17 11.25
C LYS A 283 -4.35 10.54 10.83
N HIS A 284 -4.77 10.69 9.59
CA HIS A 284 -5.30 11.92 8.99
C HIS A 284 -6.49 11.54 8.10
N LEU A 285 -7.68 11.47 8.72
CA LEU A 285 -8.96 11.23 8.04
C LEU A 285 -9.32 12.44 7.15
N ASP A 286 -8.51 12.67 6.12
CA ASP A 286 -8.73 13.69 5.09
C ASP A 286 -9.38 13.05 3.88
N SER A 287 -10.61 13.47 3.58
CA SER A 287 -11.37 13.06 2.40
C SER A 287 -10.66 13.44 1.09
N GLN A 288 -9.91 14.54 1.05
CA GLN A 288 -9.10 14.94 -0.12
C GLN A 288 -7.88 14.05 -0.35
N VAL A 289 -7.34 13.43 0.70
CA VAL A 289 -6.19 12.54 0.58
C VAL A 289 -6.62 11.20 -0.05
N VAL A 290 -7.85 10.75 0.16
CA VAL A 290 -8.42 9.58 -0.56
C VAL A 290 -8.51 9.83 -2.08
N VAL A 291 -8.77 11.07 -2.49
CA VAL A 291 -8.81 11.49 -3.90
C VAL A 291 -7.40 11.64 -4.49
N SER A 292 -6.45 12.21 -3.75
CA SER A 292 -5.06 12.36 -4.22
C SER A 292 -4.29 11.03 -4.27
N ILE A 293 -4.68 10.08 -3.42
CA ILE A 293 -4.18 8.70 -3.40
C ILE A 293 -4.66 7.89 -4.60
N ALA A 294 -5.79 8.29 -5.14
CA ALA A 294 -6.46 7.67 -6.26
C ALA A 294 -6.07 8.34 -7.57
N ASN A 295 -4.80 8.27 -7.97
CA ASN A 295 -4.30 8.68 -9.31
C ASN A 295 -4.89 7.79 -10.44
N HIS A 296 -6.23 7.72 -10.47
CA HIS A 296 -7.12 6.98 -11.32
C HIS A 296 -8.08 8.00 -11.93
N ASN A 297 -8.22 7.97 -13.25
CA ASN A 297 -9.14 8.84 -14.00
C ASN A 297 -10.63 8.65 -13.65
N SER A 298 -10.99 7.81 -12.65
CA SER A 298 -12.36 7.70 -12.15
C SER A 298 -12.41 7.47 -10.63
N ALA A 299 -13.09 8.37 -9.92
CA ALA A 299 -13.36 8.29 -8.49
C ALA A 299 -14.20 7.06 -8.10
N ALA A 300 -14.97 6.49 -9.03
CA ALA A 300 -15.91 5.39 -8.78
C ALA A 300 -15.22 4.09 -8.31
N THR A 301 -14.05 3.77 -8.85
CA THR A 301 -13.34 2.53 -8.53
C THR A 301 -12.68 2.59 -7.15
N THR A 302 -12.19 3.77 -6.76
CA THR A 302 -11.52 3.99 -5.46
C THR A 302 -12.53 4.21 -4.32
N PHE A 303 -13.64 4.89 -4.56
CA PHE A 303 -14.66 5.07 -3.52
C PHE A 303 -15.37 3.74 -3.20
N GLY A 304 -15.67 2.90 -4.20
CA GLY A 304 -16.42 1.64 -4.00
C GLY A 304 -15.64 0.53 -3.29
N SER A 305 -14.32 0.39 -3.54
CA SER A 305 -13.52 -0.70 -2.97
C SER A 305 -12.77 -0.34 -1.68
N TYR A 306 -12.55 0.95 -1.39
CA TYR A 306 -11.74 1.36 -0.23
C TYR A 306 -12.59 1.81 0.97
N LEU A 307 -13.77 2.43 0.75
CA LEU A 307 -14.75 2.70 1.82
C LEU A 307 -15.50 1.45 2.28
N SER A 308 -15.36 0.33 1.57
CA SER A 308 -15.99 -0.94 1.92
C SER A 308 -15.16 -1.77 2.90
N SER A 309 -13.94 -1.35 3.30
CA SER A 309 -13.20 -2.02 4.37
C SER A 309 -13.93 -1.86 5.71
N ALA A 310 -13.94 -2.92 6.53
CA ALA A 310 -14.65 -2.93 7.81
C ALA A 310 -14.18 -1.80 8.75
N GLU A 311 -12.89 -1.46 8.69
CA GLU A 311 -12.26 -0.41 9.50
C GLU A 311 -12.77 0.98 9.13
N TYR A 312 -12.91 1.28 7.84
CA TYR A 312 -13.43 2.58 7.39
C TYR A 312 -14.92 2.72 7.69
N ARG A 313 -15.68 1.62 7.54
CA ARG A 313 -17.10 1.59 7.98
C ARG A 313 -17.22 1.80 9.48
N GLN A 314 -16.31 1.24 10.29
CA GLN A 314 -16.32 1.42 11.74
C GLN A 314 -15.95 2.85 12.13
N ALA A 315 -14.95 3.45 11.48
CA ALA A 315 -14.60 4.86 11.69
C ALA A 315 -15.75 5.81 11.32
N LEU A 316 -16.38 5.60 10.16
CA LEU A 316 -17.58 6.34 9.75
C LEU A 316 -18.76 6.12 10.70
N ALA A 317 -18.99 4.87 11.14
CA ALA A 317 -20.05 4.57 12.12
C ALA A 317 -19.81 5.26 13.46
N SER A 318 -18.55 5.36 13.90
CA SER A 318 -18.17 6.09 15.11
C SER A 318 -18.44 7.58 14.97
N LEU A 319 -18.10 8.18 13.83
CA LEU A 319 -18.38 9.59 13.54
C LEU A 319 -19.89 9.88 13.48
N ILE A 320 -20.67 9.00 12.84
CA ILE A 320 -22.13 9.09 12.79
C ILE A 320 -22.73 9.01 14.20
N ARG A 321 -22.31 8.05 15.03
CA ARG A 321 -22.80 7.93 16.41
C ARG A 321 -22.44 9.15 17.25
N ASN A 322 -21.23 9.68 17.09
CA ASN A 322 -20.82 10.89 17.82
C ASN A 322 -21.70 12.08 17.44
N PHE A 323 -21.92 12.29 16.14
CA PHE A 323 -22.83 13.32 15.64
C PHE A 323 -24.27 13.13 16.17
N GLN A 324 -24.80 11.91 16.15
CA GLN A 324 -26.14 11.60 16.67
C GLN A 324 -26.26 11.93 18.17
N ASN A 325 -25.26 11.55 18.97
CA ASN A 325 -25.23 11.85 20.40
C ASN A 325 -25.17 13.36 20.68
N GLN A 326 -24.38 14.10 19.90
CA GLN A 326 -24.25 15.55 20.04
C GLN A 326 -25.52 16.28 19.58
N LEU A 327 -26.12 15.84 18.47
CA LEU A 327 -27.40 16.35 17.96
C LEU A 327 -28.54 16.11 18.95
N GLU A 328 -28.63 14.89 19.50
CA GLU A 328 -29.60 14.54 20.53
C GLU A 328 -29.43 15.42 21.78
N ALA A 329 -28.20 15.57 22.28
CA ALA A 329 -27.92 16.42 23.43
C ALA A 329 -28.26 17.90 23.17
N ALA A 330 -27.97 18.41 21.98
CA ALA A 330 -28.28 19.78 21.60
C ALA A 330 -29.80 20.03 21.54
N ILE A 331 -30.59 19.08 21.03
CA ILE A 331 -32.05 19.19 20.98
C ILE A 331 -32.66 19.12 22.40
N LEU A 332 -32.12 18.26 23.25
CA LEU A 332 -32.71 17.95 24.55
C LEU A 332 -32.25 18.86 25.70
N VAL A 333 -31.24 19.72 25.49
CA VAL A 333 -30.70 20.59 26.55
C VAL A 333 -31.74 21.56 27.13
N THR A 334 -32.83 21.83 26.41
CA THR A 334 -33.94 22.68 26.85
C THR A 334 -34.97 21.96 27.74
N ASP A 335 -34.91 20.62 27.86
CA ASP A 335 -35.82 19.79 28.69
C ASP A 335 -35.06 18.64 29.37
N ILE A 336 -34.04 19.01 30.17
CA ILE A 336 -33.16 18.08 30.91
C ILE A 336 -33.98 17.10 31.78
N SER A 337 -35.12 17.55 32.29
CA SER A 337 -36.08 16.78 33.10
C SER A 337 -36.59 15.51 32.40
N ARG A 338 -36.84 15.55 31.08
CA ARG A 338 -37.29 14.37 30.31
C ARG A 338 -36.17 13.39 29.98
N VAL A 339 -34.93 13.86 29.87
CA VAL A 339 -33.80 13.00 29.49
C VAL A 339 -33.32 12.14 30.65
N VAL A 340 -33.40 12.66 31.89
CA VAL A 340 -33.13 11.88 33.11
C VAL A 340 -34.12 10.70 33.21
N GLN A 341 -35.36 10.85 32.73
CA GLN A 341 -36.34 9.76 32.68
C GLN A 341 -36.01 8.67 31.64
N LEU A 342 -35.16 8.98 30.65
CA LEU A 342 -34.68 8.04 29.63
C LEU A 342 -33.41 7.28 30.07
N GLY A 343 -32.95 7.48 31.32
CA GLY A 343 -31.84 6.72 31.90
C GLY A 343 -30.44 7.24 31.54
N VAL A 344 -30.34 8.47 31.01
CA VAL A 344 -29.06 9.15 30.77
C VAL A 344 -28.83 10.17 31.87
N ASP A 345 -27.62 10.16 32.43
CA ASP A 345 -27.17 11.10 33.45
C ASP A 345 -27.17 12.56 32.91
N ALA A 346 -27.66 13.50 33.72
CA ALA A 346 -27.73 14.92 33.39
C ALA A 346 -26.36 15.55 33.09
N GLU A 347 -25.31 15.15 33.79
CA GLU A 347 -23.92 15.62 33.60
C GLU A 347 -23.38 15.18 32.23
N THR A 348 -23.65 13.93 31.83
CA THR A 348 -23.33 13.42 30.49
C THR A 348 -24.03 14.20 29.37
N ILE A 349 -25.29 14.62 29.56
CA ILE A 349 -26.03 15.39 28.56
C ILE A 349 -25.50 16.81 28.45
N VAL A 350 -25.21 17.45 29.59
CA VAL A 350 -24.60 18.78 29.63
C VAL A 350 -23.24 18.77 28.93
N GLY A 351 -22.37 17.80 29.24
CA GLY A 351 -21.08 17.67 28.56
C GLY A 351 -21.20 17.46 27.05
N ARG A 352 -22.14 16.62 26.60
CA ARG A 352 -22.41 16.42 25.16
C ARG A 352 -22.98 17.67 24.49
N ALA A 353 -23.81 18.44 25.19
CA ALA A 353 -24.35 19.69 24.67
C ALA A 353 -23.29 20.79 24.59
N GLU A 354 -22.38 20.86 25.55
CA GLU A 354 -21.20 21.74 25.50
C GLU A 354 -20.28 21.38 24.33
N GLU A 355 -20.03 20.09 24.09
CA GLU A 355 -19.32 19.62 22.91
C GLU A 355 -20.07 19.95 21.61
N ALA A 356 -21.40 19.82 21.59
CA ALA A 356 -22.21 20.19 20.43
C ALA A 356 -22.10 21.69 20.10
N ILE A 357 -22.13 22.56 21.13
CA ILE A 357 -21.90 24.00 20.99
C ILE A 357 -20.48 24.30 20.48
N GLN A 358 -19.45 23.65 21.05
CA GLN A 358 -18.07 23.82 20.58
C GLN A 358 -17.90 23.37 19.12
N ASN A 359 -18.65 22.35 18.70
CA ASN A 359 -18.68 21.86 17.32
C ASN A 359 -19.68 22.60 16.43
N GLY A 360 -20.32 23.66 16.93
CA GLY A 360 -21.20 24.55 16.15
C GLY A 360 -22.52 23.94 15.69
N LEU A 361 -22.95 22.84 16.31
CA LEU A 361 -24.29 22.26 16.10
C LEU A 361 -25.40 23.19 16.60
N ASP A 362 -25.09 24.06 17.57
CA ASP A 362 -26.00 25.08 18.05
C ASP A 362 -26.37 26.09 16.95
N GLU A 363 -25.47 26.44 16.06
CA GLU A 363 -25.75 27.37 14.94
C GLU A 363 -26.68 26.75 13.87
N ILE A 364 -26.67 25.42 13.75
CA ILE A 364 -27.54 24.68 12.80
C ILE A 364 -28.92 24.42 13.41
N LEU A 365 -29.00 24.24 14.73
CA LEU A 365 -30.21 23.85 15.44
C LEU A 365 -30.95 25.01 16.10
N PHE A 366 -30.27 26.14 16.34
CA PHE A 366 -30.80 27.21 17.17
C PHE A 366 -30.74 28.59 16.51
N ASP A 367 -31.92 29.13 16.25
CA ASP A 367 -32.21 30.56 16.39
C ASP A 367 -32.36 30.96 17.89
N ALA A 368 -31.63 30.30 18.80
CA ALA A 368 -31.74 30.51 20.26
C ALA A 368 -30.88 31.67 20.77
N SER A 369 -30.33 32.51 19.89
CA SER A 369 -29.98 33.86 20.32
C SER A 369 -31.23 34.68 20.68
N ALA A 370 -32.41 34.31 20.15
CA ALA A 370 -33.69 34.84 20.59
C ALA A 370 -34.12 34.32 21.99
N ALA A 371 -33.65 33.14 22.41
CA ALA A 371 -34.01 32.55 23.71
C ALA A 371 -33.03 32.91 24.85
N LYS A 372 -31.82 33.39 24.54
CA LYS A 372 -30.83 33.81 25.55
C LYS A 372 -31.16 35.13 26.27
N THR A 373 -32.25 35.81 25.92
CA THR A 373 -32.68 37.04 26.62
C THR A 373 -33.94 36.89 27.47
N SER A 374 -34.56 35.70 27.57
CA SER A 374 -35.76 35.55 28.41
C SER A 374 -35.95 34.16 29.00
N ALA A 375 -35.14 33.78 30.00
CA ALA A 375 -35.50 32.67 30.89
C ALA A 375 -34.74 32.70 32.23
N ILE A 376 -34.89 33.80 32.99
CA ILE A 376 -34.92 33.72 34.47
C ILE A 376 -36.31 34.14 35.00
N ALA A 377 -37.27 34.45 34.13
CA ALA A 377 -38.60 34.88 34.56
C ALA A 377 -39.70 34.02 33.94
N ALA A 378 -40.40 33.32 34.84
CA ALA A 378 -41.73 32.73 34.71
C ALA A 378 -41.89 31.62 33.66
N THR A 379 -41.99 30.40 34.17
CA THR A 379 -42.86 29.35 33.63
C THR A 379 -44.20 29.91 33.15
N PRO A 380 -44.60 29.64 31.90
CA PRO A 380 -45.96 29.28 31.60
C PRO A 380 -46.01 27.76 31.45
N GLU A 381 -46.77 27.09 32.32
CA GLU A 381 -47.32 25.77 32.01
C GLU A 381 -48.12 25.91 30.71
N VAL A 382 -47.50 25.57 29.58
CA VAL A 382 -48.22 25.20 28.39
C VAL A 382 -48.05 23.69 28.30
N GLU A 383 -49.08 22.96 28.73
CA GLU A 383 -49.29 21.56 28.36
C GLU A 383 -49.42 21.50 26.83
N LEU A 384 -48.28 21.42 26.13
CA LEU A 384 -48.22 20.96 24.75
C LEU A 384 -48.27 19.44 24.80
N VAL A 385 -49.46 18.90 25.07
CA VAL A 385 -49.80 17.51 24.74
C VAL A 385 -50.50 17.57 23.39
N PRO A 386 -49.85 17.17 22.28
CA PRO A 386 -50.52 17.08 20.99
C PRO A 386 -51.65 16.04 21.08
N ASP A 387 -52.81 16.38 20.51
CA ASP A 387 -54.03 15.56 20.52
C ASP A 387 -53.87 14.17 19.85
N SER A 388 -52.73 13.90 19.21
CA SER A 388 -52.42 12.59 18.65
C SER A 388 -50.91 12.34 18.52
N LEU A 389 -50.51 11.06 18.62
CA LEU A 389 -49.16 10.59 18.26
C LEU A 389 -48.82 10.83 16.78
N GLU A 390 -49.83 10.99 15.91
CA GLU A 390 -49.62 11.20 14.47
C GLU A 390 -48.91 12.52 14.19
N SER A 391 -49.21 13.58 14.95
CA SER A 391 -48.60 14.91 14.82
C SER A 391 -47.08 14.88 15.05
N PHE A 392 -46.61 14.01 15.94
CA PHE A 392 -45.18 13.81 16.21
C PHE A 392 -44.48 12.98 15.12
N LEU A 393 -45.22 12.20 14.34
CA LEU A 393 -44.69 11.30 13.32
C LEU A 393 -44.71 11.93 11.91
N THR A 394 -45.31 13.10 11.75
CA THR A 394 -45.42 13.80 10.47
C THR A 394 -44.39 14.92 10.35
N PHE A 395 -43.40 14.71 9.48
CA PHE A 395 -42.48 15.76 9.02
C PHE A 395 -43.14 16.56 7.90
N GLU A 396 -43.54 17.82 8.14
CA GLU A 396 -44.12 18.72 7.13
C GLU A 396 -43.27 19.99 6.96
N PRO A 397 -42.27 20.00 6.06
CA PRO A 397 -41.40 21.14 5.85
C PRO A 397 -42.13 22.28 5.14
N THR A 398 -41.96 23.50 5.63
CA THR A 398 -42.47 24.71 4.96
C THR A 398 -41.60 25.08 3.75
N HIS A 399 -42.09 25.98 2.89
CA HIS A 399 -41.28 26.50 1.78
C HIS A 399 -40.03 27.23 2.26
N GLU A 400 -40.11 27.93 3.39
CA GLU A 400 -38.98 28.64 4.00
C GLU A 400 -37.92 27.67 4.51
N ASP A 401 -38.32 26.58 5.16
CA ASP A 401 -37.40 25.52 5.61
C ASP A 401 -36.63 24.89 4.44
N LEU A 402 -37.33 24.65 3.32
CA LEU A 402 -36.72 24.10 2.12
C LEU A 402 -35.74 25.08 1.46
N VAL A 403 -36.02 26.38 1.48
CA VAL A 403 -35.10 27.42 1.00
C VAL A 403 -33.86 27.49 1.91
N ALA A 404 -34.04 27.48 3.22
CA ALA A 404 -32.94 27.50 4.19
C ALA A 404 -32.00 26.29 4.03
N LEU A 405 -32.56 25.08 3.90
CA LEU A 405 -31.80 23.85 3.63
C LEU A 405 -30.90 24.00 2.40
N ILE A 406 -31.41 24.60 1.33
CA ILE A 406 -30.68 24.80 0.06
C ILE A 406 -29.58 25.85 0.23
N LEU A 407 -29.84 26.93 0.94
CA LEU A 407 -28.86 27.99 1.20
C LEU A 407 -27.69 27.48 2.07
N VAL A 408 -27.99 26.67 3.09
CA VAL A 408 -26.97 26.03 3.94
C VAL A 408 -26.13 25.04 3.13
N LYS A 409 -26.79 24.16 2.36
CA LYS A 409 -26.10 23.19 1.50
C LYS A 409 -25.15 23.89 0.52
N LYS A 410 -25.64 24.88 -0.24
CA LYS A 410 -24.82 25.64 -1.21
C LYS A 410 -23.68 26.40 -0.53
N GLY A 411 -23.90 26.94 0.66
CA GLY A 411 -22.89 27.66 1.43
C GLY A 411 -21.74 26.75 1.87
N LEU A 412 -22.07 25.60 2.45
CA LEU A 412 -21.09 24.59 2.86
C LEU A 412 -20.31 24.02 1.67
N GLU A 413 -20.98 23.68 0.56
CA GLU A 413 -20.34 23.20 -0.67
C GLU A 413 -19.37 24.25 -1.26
N ALA A 414 -19.70 25.54 -1.19
CA ALA A 414 -18.89 26.60 -1.77
C ALA A 414 -17.60 26.90 -0.97
N ASP A 415 -17.63 26.73 0.36
CA ASP A 415 -16.50 27.01 1.25
C ASP A 415 -15.68 25.75 1.60
N GLU A 416 -16.09 24.56 1.14
CA GLU A 416 -15.40 23.28 1.40
C GLU A 416 -13.90 23.34 1.04
N GLU A 417 -13.56 23.74 -0.19
CA GLU A 417 -12.16 23.79 -0.63
C GLU A 417 -11.32 24.75 0.21
N ARG A 418 -11.90 25.89 0.61
CA ARG A 418 -11.23 26.89 1.42
C ARG A 418 -10.92 26.36 2.82
N PHE A 419 -11.87 25.71 3.47
CA PHE A 419 -11.67 25.15 4.80
C PHE A 419 -10.73 23.96 4.81
N LEU A 420 -10.78 23.12 3.78
CA LEU A 420 -9.86 21.99 3.64
C LEU A 420 -8.39 22.45 3.52
N VAL A 421 -8.12 23.63 2.96
CA VAL A 421 -6.78 24.22 2.89
C VAL A 421 -6.41 24.97 4.18
N ALA A 422 -7.33 25.77 4.73
CA ALA A 422 -7.01 26.71 5.81
C ALA A 422 -7.18 26.13 7.22
N ASN A 423 -8.17 25.26 7.44
CA ASN A 423 -8.48 24.69 8.76
C ASN A 423 -9.21 23.33 8.63
N PRO A 424 -8.49 22.26 8.23
CA PRO A 424 -9.10 20.96 7.91
C PRO A 424 -9.73 20.27 9.11
N ASP A 425 -9.15 20.41 10.31
CA ASP A 425 -9.73 19.83 11.54
C ASP A 425 -11.09 20.46 11.86
N ARG A 426 -11.22 21.78 11.67
CA ARG A 426 -12.49 22.48 11.85
C ARG A 426 -13.52 22.07 10.81
N TRP A 427 -13.12 21.91 9.54
CA TRP A 427 -14.01 21.37 8.51
C TRP A 427 -14.57 20.01 8.92
N LYS A 428 -13.67 19.09 9.29
CA LYS A 428 -14.01 17.71 9.62
C LYS A 428 -14.94 17.60 10.82
N ASN A 429 -14.69 18.38 11.88
CA ASN A 429 -15.43 18.23 13.13
C ASN A 429 -16.73 19.06 13.17
N LYS A 430 -16.76 20.24 12.52
CA LYS A 430 -17.90 21.17 12.58
C LYS A 430 -18.77 21.14 11.32
N TRP A 431 -18.18 21.30 10.14
CA TRP A 431 -18.94 21.58 8.92
C TRP A 431 -19.28 20.35 8.08
N MET A 432 -18.38 19.36 8.00
CA MET A 432 -18.56 18.12 7.25
C MET A 432 -19.77 17.30 7.74
N PRO A 433 -20.04 17.13 9.06
CA PRO A 433 -21.24 16.45 9.53
C PRO A 433 -22.53 17.20 9.16
N GLY A 434 -22.52 18.54 9.24
CA GLY A 434 -23.63 19.39 8.81
C GLY A 434 -23.91 19.25 7.32
N LEU A 435 -22.87 19.28 6.47
CA LEU A 435 -22.98 19.06 5.03
C LEU A 435 -23.56 17.67 4.71
N ALA A 436 -23.11 16.63 5.42
CA ALA A 436 -23.63 15.28 5.28
C ALA A 436 -25.12 15.20 5.65
N LEU A 437 -25.54 15.84 6.74
CA LEU A 437 -26.94 15.89 7.18
C LEU A 437 -27.82 16.58 6.13
N VAL A 438 -27.48 17.80 5.71
CA VAL A 438 -28.30 18.54 4.74
C VAL A 438 -28.35 17.83 3.37
N THR A 439 -27.25 17.16 2.99
CA THR A 439 -27.19 16.37 1.75
C THR A 439 -28.09 15.14 1.81
N ALA A 440 -28.04 14.39 2.92
CA ALA A 440 -28.90 13.22 3.13
C ALA A 440 -30.38 13.62 3.20
N THR A 441 -30.70 14.71 3.90
CA THR A 441 -32.05 15.27 4.00
C THR A 441 -32.56 15.71 2.63
N ALA A 442 -31.77 16.45 1.85
CA ALA A 442 -32.14 16.85 0.49
C ALA A 442 -32.39 15.63 -0.42
N ALA A 443 -31.50 14.64 -0.40
CA ALA A 443 -31.65 13.42 -1.18
C ALA A 443 -32.92 12.63 -0.80
N ARG A 444 -33.26 12.57 0.50
CA ARG A 444 -34.51 11.97 0.97
C ARG A 444 -35.74 12.77 0.54
N LEU A 445 -35.67 14.10 0.58
CA LEU A 445 -36.77 14.96 0.12
C LEU A 445 -37.03 14.81 -1.38
N GLU A 446 -35.96 14.69 -2.19
CA GLU A 446 -36.05 14.40 -3.63
C GLU A 446 -36.74 13.07 -3.95
N GLN A 447 -36.65 12.09 -3.05
CA GLN A 447 -37.27 10.77 -3.16
C GLN A 447 -38.68 10.69 -2.53
N SER A 448 -39.14 11.76 -1.88
CA SER A 448 -40.41 11.79 -1.14
C SER A 448 -41.51 12.56 -1.86
N LYS A 449 -42.69 12.68 -1.23
CA LYS A 449 -43.80 13.52 -1.69
C LYS A 449 -43.42 15.02 -1.80
N TYR A 450 -42.36 15.47 -1.13
CA TYR A 450 -41.91 16.87 -1.12
C TYR A 450 -41.03 17.28 -2.32
N LYS A 451 -40.72 16.36 -3.25
CA LYS A 451 -39.87 16.62 -4.43
C LYS A 451 -40.26 17.89 -5.21
N VAL A 452 -41.56 18.12 -5.42
CA VAL A 452 -42.05 19.28 -6.18
C VAL A 452 -41.85 20.58 -5.39
N ALA A 453 -42.09 20.56 -4.08
CA ALA A 453 -41.87 21.69 -3.20
C ALA A 453 -40.38 22.05 -3.13
N LEU A 454 -39.50 21.05 -2.99
CA LEU A 454 -38.05 21.23 -2.98
C LEU A 454 -37.54 21.88 -4.28
N LYS A 455 -38.03 21.44 -5.45
CA LYS A 455 -37.68 22.08 -6.73
C LYS A 455 -38.11 23.54 -6.81
N ARG A 456 -39.30 23.87 -6.30
CA ARG A 456 -39.78 25.27 -6.23
C ARG A 456 -38.91 26.10 -5.30
N ALA A 457 -38.56 25.58 -4.13
CA ALA A 457 -37.66 26.21 -3.18
C ALA A 457 -36.27 26.46 -3.79
N LEU A 458 -35.72 25.52 -4.58
CA LEU A 458 -34.47 25.71 -5.29
C LEU A 458 -34.54 26.89 -6.27
N THR A 459 -35.58 26.96 -7.09
CA THR A 459 -35.78 28.08 -8.01
C THR A 459 -35.94 29.41 -7.25
N SER A 460 -36.67 29.42 -6.14
CA SER A 460 -36.81 30.61 -5.29
C SER A 460 -35.48 31.03 -4.66
N ALA A 461 -34.67 30.09 -4.17
CA ALA A 461 -33.36 30.35 -3.60
C ALA A 461 -32.42 30.95 -4.65
N GLU A 462 -32.36 30.37 -5.86
CA GLU A 462 -31.52 30.85 -6.96
C GLU A 462 -31.90 32.26 -7.41
N GLN A 463 -33.20 32.54 -7.55
CA GLN A 463 -33.71 33.88 -7.87
C GLN A 463 -33.43 34.88 -6.73
N GLY A 464 -33.53 34.44 -5.48
CA GLY A 464 -33.23 35.27 -4.30
C GLY A 464 -31.74 35.62 -4.21
N ILE A 465 -30.84 34.67 -4.51
CA ILE A 465 -29.39 34.91 -4.58
C ILE A 465 -29.07 35.86 -5.74
N SER A 466 -29.60 35.59 -6.95
CA SER A 466 -29.28 36.40 -8.13
C SER A 466 -29.80 37.84 -8.04
N SER A 467 -30.90 38.05 -7.31
CA SER A 467 -31.44 39.39 -7.02
C SER A 467 -30.83 40.07 -5.80
N GLY A 468 -29.92 39.40 -5.08
CA GLY A 468 -29.29 39.92 -3.86
C GLY A 468 -30.20 39.97 -2.63
N LYS A 469 -31.41 39.41 -2.71
CA LYS A 469 -32.39 39.35 -1.60
C LYS A 469 -32.06 38.28 -0.58
N LEU A 470 -31.40 37.20 -0.99
CA LEU A 470 -30.96 36.11 -0.11
C LEU A 470 -29.43 36.01 -0.18
N ARG A 471 -28.83 35.67 0.96
CA ARG A 471 -27.40 35.37 1.06
C ARG A 471 -27.22 33.88 1.29
N ILE A 472 -26.17 33.34 0.68
CA ILE A 472 -25.72 31.98 0.97
C ILE A 472 -25.20 31.93 2.42
N PHE A 473 -25.36 30.79 3.06
CA PHE A 473 -24.74 30.54 4.36
C PHE A 473 -23.23 30.65 4.22
N VAL A 474 -22.56 31.32 5.17
CA VAL A 474 -21.10 31.47 5.16
C VAL A 474 -20.55 30.79 6.42
N PRO A 475 -19.97 29.59 6.31
CA PRO A 475 -19.24 28.97 7.41
C PRO A 475 -18.01 29.82 7.80
N TRP A 476 -17.71 29.93 9.10
CA TRP A 476 -16.54 30.64 9.63
C TRP A 476 -15.54 29.74 10.31
#